data_AF-A0AB36GB68-F1
#
_entry.id   AF-A0AB36GB68-F1
#
_cell.length_a   1.000
_cell.length_b   1.000
_cell.length_c   1.000
_cell.angle_alpha   90.00
_cell.angle_beta   90.00
_cell.angle_gamma   90.00
#
_symmetry.space_group_name_H-M   'P 1'
#
loop_
_entity.id
_entity.type
_entity.pdbx_description
1 polymer ?
#
loop_
_entity_poly.entity_id
_entity_poly.type
_entity_poly.pdbx_seq_one_letter_code
_entity_poly.pdbx_strand_id
1 'polypeptide(L)' 'MTNNDFESILKKCNLSKKEFATLCDLPYPTLMNWVKADKTPNWVKSWLENYIKAQKYNKIKDLIKDDL' A
#
# COMPACT_ATOMS: atom_id res chain seq x y z
N MET A 1 11.57 -4.64 1.25
CA MET A 1 11.02 -5.91 0.71
C MET A 1 11.38 -6.03 -0.76
N THR A 2 11.33 -7.22 -1.35
CA THR A 2 11.56 -7.41 -2.80
C THR A 2 10.45 -6.71 -3.58
N ASN A 3 10.65 -6.49 -4.89
CA ASN A 3 9.58 -5.92 -5.71
C ASN A 3 8.39 -6.88 -5.84
N ASN A 4 8.64 -8.20 -5.84
CA ASN A 4 7.58 -9.20 -5.85
C ASN A 4 6.70 -9.14 -4.59
N ASP A 5 7.31 -8.97 -3.41
CA ASP A 5 6.57 -8.77 -2.16
C ASP A 5 5.74 -7.49 -2.21
N PHE A 6 6.33 -6.41 -2.72
CA PHE A 6 5.66 -5.12 -2.84
C PHE A 6 4.42 -5.21 -3.74
N GLU A 7 4.55 -5.82 -4.91
CA GLU A 7 3.43 -6.03 -5.84
C GLU A 7 2.35 -6.94 -5.26
N SER A 8 2.73 -8.00 -4.54
CA SER A 8 1.79 -8.89 -3.86
C SER A 8 0.98 -8.16 -2.80
N ILE A 9 1.61 -7.30 -2.00
CA ILE A 9 0.92 -6.51 -0.97
C ILE A 9 0.01 -5.46 -1.61
N LEU A 10 0.45 -4.77 -2.67
CA LEU A 10 -0.39 -3.82 -3.41
C LEU A 10 -1.66 -4.49 -3.94
N LYS A 11 -1.55 -5.68 -4.53
CA LYS A 11 -2.71 -6.47 -4.99
C LYS A 11 -3.67 -6.80 -3.84
N LYS A 12 -3.16 -7.21 -2.68
CA LYS A 12 -3.99 -7.46 -1.48
C LYS A 12 -4.70 -6.21 -0.98
N CYS A 13 -4.13 -5.04 -1.22
CA CYS A 13 -4.70 -3.74 -0.87
C CYS A 13 -5.66 -3.19 -1.93
N ASN A 14 -5.82 -3.88 -3.06
CA ASN A 14 -6.47 -3.36 -4.27
C ASN A 14 -5.90 -1.99 -4.71
N LEU A 15 -4.58 -1.85 -4.64
CA LEU A 15 -3.84 -0.67 -5.09
C LEU A 15 -3.00 -0.99 -6.32
N SER A 16 -2.98 -0.08 -7.28
CA SER A 16 -1.98 -0.02 -8.34
C SER A 16 -0.70 0.68 -7.86
N LYS A 17 0.42 0.45 -8.55
CA LYS A 17 1.67 1.18 -8.32
C LYS A 17 1.49 2.70 -8.50
N LYS A 18 0.62 3.12 -9.42
CA LYS A 18 0.35 4.53 -9.71
C LYS A 18 -0.39 5.20 -8.56
N GLU A 19 -1.43 4.54 -8.03
CA GLU A 19 -2.16 5.03 -6.85
C GLU A 19 -1.25 5.07 -5.62
N PHE A 20 -0.43 4.04 -5.41
CA PHE A 20 0.57 4.06 -4.34
C PHE A 20 1.53 5.25 -4.47
N ALA A 21 2.02 5.54 -5.69
CA ALA A 21 2.88 6.68 -5.97
C ALA A 21 2.20 7.99 -5.54
N THR A 22 0.95 8.18 -5.96
CA THR A 22 0.15 9.36 -5.62
C THR A 22 -0.07 9.49 -4.11
N LEU A 23 -0.42 8.39 -3.43
CA LEU A 23 -0.68 8.38 -1.98
C LEU A 23 0.58 8.69 -1.15
N CYS A 24 1.75 8.34 -1.66
CA CYS A 24 3.03 8.60 -1.00
C CYS A 24 3.72 9.87 -1.49
N ASP A 25 3.08 10.64 -2.38
CA ASP A 25 3.66 11.81 -3.05
C ASP A 25 5.02 11.52 -3.69
N LEU A 26 5.08 10.40 -4.43
CA LEU A 26 6.28 9.96 -5.13
C LEU A 26 6.12 10.10 -6.64
N PRO A 27 7.11 10.64 -7.34
CA PRO A 27 7.18 10.53 -8.79
C PRO A 27 7.18 9.05 -9.22
N TYR A 28 6.36 8.69 -10.21
CA TYR A 28 6.30 7.31 -10.71
C TYR A 28 7.67 6.71 -11.11
N PRO A 29 8.62 7.47 -11.69
CA PRO A 29 9.97 6.96 -11.97
C PRO A 29 10.71 6.44 -10.73
N THR A 30 10.42 6.96 -9.54
CA THR A 30 11.01 6.49 -8.28
C THR A 30 10.66 5.02 -8.02
N LEU A 31 9.42 4.61 -8.30
CA LEU A 31 9.02 3.21 -8.21
C LEU A 31 9.77 2.33 -9.21
N MET A 32 10.03 2.83 -10.42
CA MET A 32 10.79 2.08 -11.42
C MET A 32 12.24 1.83 -10.98
N ASN A 33 12.83 2.76 -10.23
CA ASN A 33 14.15 2.54 -9.64
C ASN A 33 14.12 1.43 -8.58
N TRP A 34 13.05 1.31 -7.80
CA TRP A 34 12.90 0.21 -6.83
C TRP A 34 12.72 -1.15 -7.51
N VAL A 35 11.98 -1.20 -8.64
CA VAL A 35 11.85 -2.40 -9.46
C VAL A 35 13.22 -2.85 -9.96
N LYS A 36 14.01 -1.93 -10.54
CA LYS A 36 15.36 -2.23 -11.03
C LYS A 36 16.32 -2.69 -9.93
N ALA A 37 16.20 -2.10 -8.74
CA ALA A 37 17.00 -2.48 -7.58
C ALA A 37 16.50 -3.74 -6.85
N ASP A 38 15.35 -4.30 -7.28
CA ASP A 38 14.58 -5.33 -6.58
C ASP A 38 14.44 -5.08 -5.07
N LYS A 39 14.30 -3.80 -4.70
CA LYS A 39 14.32 -3.38 -3.30
C LYS A 39 13.54 -2.09 -3.09
N THR A 40 12.58 -2.17 -2.19
CA THR A 40 11.84 -1.01 -1.67
C THR A 40 12.52 -0.41 -0.43
N PRO A 41 12.33 0.90 -0.17
CA PRO A 41 12.70 1.52 1.10
C PRO A 41 12.06 0.83 2.31
N ASN A 42 12.73 0.87 3.45
CA ASN A 42 12.30 0.15 4.66
C ASN A 42 10.91 0.57 5.17
N TRP A 43 10.53 1.84 4.98
CA TRP A 43 9.24 2.37 5.42
C TRP A 43 8.06 1.86 4.60
N VAL A 44 8.26 1.36 3.38
CA VAL A 44 7.17 0.94 2.48
C VAL A 44 6.35 -0.20 3.10
N LYS A 45 7.01 -1.10 3.84
CA LYS A 45 6.34 -2.21 4.52
C LYS A 45 5.36 -1.71 5.58
N SER A 46 5.83 -0.87 6.50
CA SER A 46 4.99 -0.36 7.59
C SER A 46 3.86 0.52 7.07
N TRP A 47 4.11 1.30 6.02
CA TRP A 47 3.06 2.10 5.36
C TRP A 47 1.94 1.21 4.81
N LEU A 48 2.27 0.16 4.05
CA LEU A 48 1.27 -0.75 3.47
C LEU A 48 0.53 -1.55 4.55
N GLU A 49 1.21 -2.02 5.59
CA GLU A 49 0.59 -2.71 6.72
C GLU A 49 -0.43 -1.80 7.45
N ASN A 50 -0.09 -0.52 7.64
CA ASN A 50 -0.98 0.45 8.26
C ASN A 50 -2.14 0.82 7.32
N TYR A 51 -1.91 0.91 6.01
CA TYR A 51 -2.97 1.11 5.03
C TYR A 51 -4.01 -0.02 5.07
N ILE A 52 -3.57 -1.27 5.17
CA ILE A 52 -4.46 -2.44 5.35
C ILE A 52 -5.25 -2.35 6.66
N LYS A 53 -4.59 -2.00 7.77
CA LYS A 53 -5.26 -1.83 9.07
C LYS A 53 -6.34 -0.75 9.02
N ALA A 54 -6.05 0.39 8.39
CA ALA A 54 -7.00 1.48 8.22
C ALA A 54 -8.22 1.06 7.39
N GLN A 55 -8.00 0.33 6.28
CA GLN A 55 -9.11 -0.23 5.49
C GLN A 55 -10.00 -1.18 6.30
N LYS A 56 -9.39 -2.09 7.09
CA LYS A 56 -10.14 -3.01 7.95
C LYS A 56 -10.93 -2.27 9.03
N TYR A 57 -10.31 -1.26 9.66
CA TYR A 57 -10.98 -0.42 10.64
C TYR A 57 -12.20 0.29 10.05
N ASN A 58 -12.07 0.89 8.86
CA ASN A 58 -13.20 1.55 8.20
C ASN A 58 -14.34 0.57 7.91
N LYS A 59 -14.03 -0.63 7.39
CA LYS A 59 -15.06 -1.66 7.17
C LYS A 59 -15.79 -2.05 8.46
N ILE A 60 -15.06 -2.25 9.56
CA ILE A 60 -15.67 -2.57 10.86
C ILE A 60 -16.51 -1.40 11.36
N LYS A 61 -16.00 -0.17 11.26
CA LYS A 61 -16.70 1.05 11.66
C LYS A 61 -18.01 1.23 10.90
N ASP A 62 -18.03 0.95 9.60
CA ASP A 62 -19.22 1.07 8.78
C ASP A 62 -20.26 0.01 9.17
N LEU A 63 -19.83 -1.24 9.44
CA LEU A 63 -20.73 -2.29 9.94
C LEU A 63 -21.37 -1.93 11.29
N ILE A 64 -20.62 -1.32 12.22
CA ILE A 64 -21.12 -0.93 13.54
C ILE A 64 -22.02 0.32 13.46
N LYS A 65 -21.78 1.23 12.52
CA LYS A 65 -22.58 2.46 12.36
C LYS A 65 -24.00 2.21 11.85
N ASP A 66 -24.24 1.09 11.16
CA ASP A 66 -25.59 0.68 10.79
C ASP A 66 -26.38 0.10 11.98
N ASP A 67 -25.71 -0.22 13.09
CA ASP A 67 -26.29 -0.85 14.30
C ASP A 67 -26.58 0.14 15.47
N LEU A 68 -26.45 1.45 15.26
CA LEU A 68 -26.66 2.51 16.26
C LEU A 68 -27.59 3.61 15.75
#